data_AF-A0A6A6DL10-F1
#
_entry.id   AF-A0A6A6DL10-F1
#
_cell.length_a   1.000
_cell.length_b   1.000
_cell.length_c   1.000
_cell.angle_alpha   90.00
_cell.angle_beta   90.00
_cell.angle_gamma   90.00
#
_symmetry.space_group_name_H-M   'P 1'
#
loop_
_entity.id
_entity.type
_entity.pdbx_description
1 polymer ?
#
loop_
_entity_poly.entity_id
_entity_poly.type
_entity_poly.pdbx_seq_one_letter_code
_entity_poly.pdbx_strand_id
1 'polypeptide(L)'
;MTILLRENRDVCRCHCSEGGCPIIGCITKRNLWNPHSRTSGFPQELLARQRENLILRLVYALVDSHDNHHWMGPAIIRILTFDELNLTHTCCYMIHGEFLWSWRLNCKERDETHFVEMKDIKLLEDLMQEFKAKWEAHTGKFHEFINDIWRPRMKEVCGEISDIDKSQIQRIKDLGVNLDEVEKEGVSD
;
A
#
# COMPACT_ATOMS: atom_id res chain seq x y z
N MET A 1 22.81 9.57 9.66
CA MET A 1 21.85 8.58 9.13
C MET A 1 21.59 8.88 7.65
N THR A 2 22.61 8.73 6.79
CA THR A 2 22.62 9.27 5.41
C THR A 2 22.05 8.30 4.36
N ILE A 3 21.82 7.05 4.75
CA ILE A 3 21.39 5.98 3.82
C ILE A 3 19.92 6.16 3.39
N LEU A 4 19.05 6.67 4.28
CA LEU A 4 17.62 6.85 3.99
C LEU A 4 17.32 7.98 3.02
N LEU A 5 18.27 8.92 2.87
CA LEU A 5 18.18 10.08 1.99
C LEU A 5 18.66 9.77 0.57
N ARG A 6 19.25 8.58 0.36
CA ARG A 6 19.71 8.19 -0.97
C ARG A 6 18.51 7.83 -1.84
N GLU A 7 18.49 8.41 -3.03
CA GLU A 7 17.54 8.04 -4.10
C GLU A 7 17.92 6.71 -4.79
N ASN A 8 18.74 5.87 -4.13
CA ASN A 8 19.10 4.57 -4.67
C ASN A 8 17.86 3.69 -4.68
N ARG A 9 17.49 3.21 -5.87
CA ARG A 9 16.39 2.28 -6.10
C ARG A 9 16.95 0.90 -6.40
N ASP A 10 16.23 -0.13 -5.99
CA ASP A 10 16.52 -1.49 -6.42
C ASP A 10 16.00 -1.73 -7.86
N VAL A 11 16.18 -2.95 -8.37
CA VAL A 11 15.67 -3.35 -9.71
C VAL A 11 14.22 -3.84 -9.69
N CYS A 12 13.45 -3.47 -8.65
CA CYS A 12 12.07 -3.91 -8.51
C CYS A 12 11.15 -3.27 -9.57
N ARG A 13 10.11 -4.02 -9.97
CA ARG A 13 9.05 -3.58 -10.89
C ARG A 13 7.66 -3.49 -10.25
N CYS A 14 7.58 -3.39 -8.93
CA CYS A 14 6.29 -3.25 -8.24
C CYS A 14 5.77 -1.83 -8.38
N HIS A 15 4.47 -1.66 -8.59
CA HIS A 15 3.83 -0.35 -8.75
C HIS A 15 3.82 0.50 -7.47
N CYS A 16 4.20 -0.03 -6.31
CA CYS A 16 4.35 0.76 -5.09
C CYS A 16 5.50 1.79 -5.14
N SER A 17 6.35 1.76 -6.18
CA SER A 17 7.38 2.78 -6.40
C SER A 17 7.70 2.94 -7.88
N GLU A 18 7.93 4.18 -8.32
CA GLU A 18 8.43 4.47 -9.67
C GLU A 18 9.92 4.12 -9.76
N GLY A 19 10.29 3.28 -10.73
CA GLY A 19 11.70 2.97 -11.02
C GLY A 19 12.44 2.17 -9.95
N GLY A 20 11.72 1.38 -9.12
CA GLY A 20 12.29 0.53 -8.06
C GLY A 20 12.01 1.03 -6.65
N CYS A 21 12.02 0.12 -5.67
CA CYS A 21 11.65 0.38 -4.27
C CYS A 21 12.82 1.10 -3.54
N PRO A 22 12.71 2.37 -3.10
CA PRO A 22 13.78 3.05 -2.36
C PRO A 22 13.85 2.53 -0.93
N ILE A 23 15.02 2.69 -0.28
CA ILE A 23 15.25 2.17 1.09
C ILE A 23 14.21 2.69 2.09
N ILE A 24 13.89 3.99 2.04
CA ILE A 24 12.86 4.59 2.91
C ILE A 24 11.48 3.99 2.65
N GLY A 25 11.21 3.62 1.39
CA GLY A 25 9.98 2.98 1.01
C GLY A 25 9.87 1.56 1.57
N CYS A 26 10.95 0.78 1.53
CA CYS A 26 10.98 -0.57 2.11
C CYS A 26 10.73 -0.58 3.63
N ILE A 27 11.24 0.43 4.35
CA ILE A 27 10.98 0.58 5.79
C ILE A 27 9.52 0.93 6.04
N THR A 28 8.94 1.84 5.24
CA THR A 28 7.53 2.24 5.38
C THR A 28 6.60 1.04 5.18
N LYS A 29 6.84 0.25 4.12
CA LYS A 29 6.08 -0.99 3.82
C LYS A 29 6.15 -2.03 4.93
N ARG A 30 7.33 -2.25 5.52
CA ARG A 30 7.52 -3.24 6.60
C ARG A 30 6.65 -2.96 7.83
N ASN A 31 6.24 -1.71 8.03
CA ASN A 31 5.44 -1.32 9.18
C ASN A 31 3.94 -1.30 8.88
N LEU A 32 3.55 -1.12 7.61
CA LEU A 32 2.16 -1.17 7.15
C LEU A 32 1.71 -2.61 6.85
N TRP A 33 2.64 -3.51 6.52
CA TRP A 33 2.34 -4.91 6.24
C TRP A 33 2.27 -5.74 7.54
N ASN A 34 1.04 -6.06 7.96
CA ASN A 34 0.77 -7.12 8.92
C ASN A 34 -0.02 -8.25 8.22
N PRO A 35 0.60 -9.40 7.92
CA PRO A 35 -0.06 -10.46 7.15
C PRO A 35 -1.21 -11.18 7.87
N HIS A 36 -1.56 -10.85 9.14
CA HIS A 36 -2.46 -11.67 9.96
C HIS A 36 -3.54 -10.97 10.80
N SER A 37 -3.74 -9.65 10.74
CA SER A 37 -4.76 -9.01 11.60
C SER A 37 -6.12 -8.80 10.91
N ARG A 38 -6.82 -9.90 10.60
CA ARG A 38 -8.30 -9.94 10.64
C ARG A 38 -8.87 -10.99 11.60
N THR A 39 -8.05 -11.74 12.33
CA THR A 39 -8.51 -12.68 13.36
C THR A 39 -7.49 -12.88 14.48
N SER A 40 -7.67 -12.20 15.62
CA SER A 40 -7.52 -12.70 17.01
C SER A 40 -7.10 -11.60 17.99
N GLY A 41 -7.94 -11.35 18.99
CA GLY A 41 -7.70 -10.34 20.03
C GLY A 41 -6.64 -10.78 21.03
N PHE A 42 -5.44 -10.18 20.97
CA PHE A 42 -4.42 -10.24 22.03
C PHE A 42 -3.61 -8.94 22.12
N PRO A 43 -2.98 -8.60 23.28
CA PRO A 43 -2.32 -7.30 23.56
C PRO A 43 -1.10 -6.95 22.68
N GLN A 44 -0.66 -7.86 21.82
CA GLN A 44 0.49 -7.67 20.93
C GLN A 44 0.19 -6.72 19.77
N GLU A 45 -1.08 -6.62 19.35
CA GLU A 45 -1.52 -5.69 18.31
C GLU A 45 -1.40 -4.21 18.73
N LEU A 46 -1.59 -3.91 20.02
CA LEU A 46 -1.46 -2.55 20.55
C LEU A 46 -0.01 -2.05 20.49
N LEU A 47 0.96 -2.89 20.85
CA LEU A 47 2.38 -2.55 20.77
C LEU A 47 2.86 -2.47 19.31
N ALA A 48 2.35 -3.33 18.43
CA ALA A 48 2.63 -3.25 16.99
C ALA A 48 2.11 -1.93 16.40
N ARG A 49 0.84 -1.57 16.66
CA ARG A 49 0.24 -0.29 16.27
C ARG A 49 0.97 0.92 16.85
N GLN A 50 1.46 0.85 18.09
CA GLN A 50 2.25 1.94 18.68
C GLN A 50 3.62 2.12 18.00
N ARG A 51 4.30 1.02 17.65
CA ARG A 51 5.60 1.07 16.94
C ARG A 51 5.45 1.52 15.49
N GLU A 52 4.39 1.08 14.82
CA GLU A 52 3.99 1.52 13.47
C GLU A 52 3.76 3.04 13.43
N ASN A 53 3.02 3.57 14.41
CA ASN A 53 2.82 5.01 14.56
C ASN A 53 4.13 5.78 14.81
N LEU A 54 5.11 5.21 15.51
CA LEU A 54 6.39 5.88 15.75
C LEU A 54 7.22 5.95 14.46
N ILE A 55 7.29 4.88 13.68
CA ILE A 55 8.10 4.85 12.46
C ILE A 55 7.49 5.76 11.40
N LEU A 56 6.17 5.79 11.24
CA LEU A 56 5.51 6.73 10.33
C LEU A 56 5.79 8.18 10.74
N ARG A 57 5.73 8.51 12.04
CA ARG A 57 6.10 9.84 12.53
C ARG A 57 7.55 10.20 12.21
N LEU A 58 8.47 9.25 12.34
CA LEU A 58 9.88 9.46 11.98
C LEU A 58 10.07 9.67 10.47
N VAL A 59 9.34 8.93 9.64
CA VAL A 59 9.35 9.11 8.18
C VAL A 59 8.80 10.49 7.82
N TYR A 60 7.70 10.93 8.42
CA TYR A 60 7.10 12.24 8.15
C TYR A 60 8.04 13.37 8.56
N ALA A 61 8.63 13.28 9.77
CA ALA A 61 9.64 14.23 10.22
C ALA A 61 10.90 14.22 9.32
N LEU A 62 11.24 13.06 8.74
CA LEU A 62 12.36 12.96 7.80
C LEU A 62 12.05 13.70 6.49
N VAL A 63 10.83 13.57 5.96
CA VAL A 63 10.36 14.34 4.79
C VAL A 63 10.40 15.84 5.10
N ASP A 64 9.86 16.26 6.25
CA ASP A 64 9.81 17.67 6.66
C ASP A 64 11.20 18.30 6.86
N SER A 65 12.17 17.51 7.34
CA SER A 65 13.54 17.98 7.59
C SER A 65 14.44 18.00 6.34
N HIS A 66 13.94 17.49 5.22
CA HIS A 66 14.69 17.35 3.97
C HIS A 66 13.84 17.83 2.78
N ASP A 67 13.31 19.05 2.89
CA ASP A 67 12.50 19.71 1.87
C ASP A 67 13.20 19.80 0.50
N ASN A 68 14.52 19.85 0.49
CA ASN A 68 15.38 19.79 -0.69
C ASN A 68 15.36 18.45 -1.43
N HIS A 69 14.86 17.38 -0.81
CA HIS A 69 14.67 16.07 -1.44
C HIS A 69 13.21 15.91 -1.91
N HIS A 70 12.85 16.67 -2.95
CA HIS A 70 11.48 16.73 -3.49
C HIS A 70 10.87 15.36 -3.88
N TRP A 71 11.69 14.35 -4.11
CA TRP A 71 11.24 12.98 -4.43
C TRP A 71 10.64 12.24 -3.22
N MET A 72 11.00 12.60 -1.98
CA MET A 72 10.67 11.83 -0.78
C MET A 72 9.17 11.84 -0.47
N GLY A 73 8.55 13.02 -0.47
CA GLY A 73 7.12 13.17 -0.21
C GLY A 73 6.27 12.32 -1.17
N PRO A 74 6.41 12.50 -2.49
CA PRO A 74 5.72 11.68 -3.50
C PRO A 74 5.97 10.18 -3.36
N ALA A 75 7.21 9.77 -3.04
CA ALA A 75 7.53 8.35 -2.86
C ALA A 75 6.80 7.73 -1.66
N ILE A 76 6.69 8.46 -0.54
CA ILE A 76 5.96 7.99 0.64
C ILE A 76 4.45 8.00 0.40
N ILE A 77 3.91 9.06 -0.23
CA ILE A 77 2.49 9.14 -0.62
C ILE A 77 2.12 7.96 -1.52
N ARG A 78 2.98 7.58 -2.48
CA ARG A 78 2.74 6.45 -3.37
C ARG A 78 2.61 5.13 -2.64
N ILE A 79 3.48 4.90 -1.66
CA ILE A 79 3.44 3.68 -0.86
C ILE A 79 2.17 3.62 -0.02
N LEU A 80 1.83 4.72 0.65
CA LEU A 80 0.61 4.79 1.45
C LEU A 80 -0.64 4.57 0.59
N THR A 81 -0.72 5.22 -0.58
CA THR A 81 -1.84 5.06 -1.51
C THR A 81 -1.92 3.63 -2.05
N PHE A 82 -0.78 3.04 -2.40
CA PHE A 82 -0.71 1.66 -2.87
C PHE A 82 -1.24 0.67 -1.81
N ASP A 83 -0.84 0.85 -0.55
CA ASP A 83 -1.26 0.01 0.57
C ASP A 83 -2.76 0.19 0.88
N GLU A 84 -3.27 1.43 0.84
CA GLU A 84 -4.67 1.74 1.09
C GLU A 84 -5.61 1.25 -0.02
N LEU A 85 -5.12 1.17 -1.27
CA LEU A 85 -5.80 0.49 -2.38
C LEU A 85 -5.71 -1.04 -2.29
N ASN A 86 -5.00 -1.58 -1.29
CA ASN A 86 -4.81 -3.01 -1.08
C ASN A 86 -4.21 -3.74 -2.30
N LEU A 87 -3.32 -3.06 -3.02
CA LEU A 87 -2.58 -3.64 -4.15
C LEU A 87 -1.52 -4.63 -3.64
N THR A 88 -1.25 -5.67 -4.42
CA THR A 88 -0.31 -6.72 -4.02
C THR A 88 1.14 -6.28 -4.21
N HIS A 89 1.91 -6.22 -3.12
CA HIS A 89 3.35 -5.99 -3.22
C HIS A 89 4.04 -7.13 -3.95
N THR A 90 4.56 -6.83 -5.14
CA THR A 90 5.45 -7.72 -5.90
C THR A 90 6.93 -7.31 -5.77
N CYS A 91 7.33 -6.55 -4.72
CA CYS A 91 8.74 -6.16 -4.54
C CYS A 91 9.61 -7.39 -4.25
N CYS A 92 10.77 -7.48 -4.92
CA CYS A 92 11.68 -8.63 -4.85
C CYS A 92 12.45 -8.78 -3.52
N TYR A 93 12.37 -7.79 -2.62
CA TYR A 93 13.22 -7.67 -1.45
C TYR A 93 12.44 -7.41 -0.16
N MET A 94 11.23 -7.94 -0.01
CA MET A 94 10.65 -7.95 1.33
C MET A 94 11.57 -8.78 2.25
N ILE A 95 12.35 -8.05 3.05
CA ILE A 95 13.42 -8.51 3.96
C ILE A 95 12.94 -9.58 4.97
N HIS A 96 11.65 -9.93 4.96
CA HIS A 96 11.06 -10.91 5.85
C HIS A 96 11.06 -12.35 5.31
N GLY A 97 11.15 -12.57 4.00
CA GLY A 97 11.06 -13.91 3.40
C GLY A 97 12.38 -14.69 3.30
N GLU A 98 13.54 -14.04 3.46
CA GLU A 98 14.83 -14.69 3.19
C GLU A 98 15.30 -15.67 4.28
N PHE A 99 14.66 -15.65 5.46
CA PHE A 99 14.95 -16.65 6.49
C PHE A 99 13.91 -17.77 6.59
N LEU A 100 12.70 -17.56 6.06
CA LEU A 100 11.61 -18.53 6.10
C LEU A 100 10.89 -18.59 4.74
N TRP A 101 11.46 -19.37 3.83
CA TRP A 101 10.77 -20.09 2.75
C TRP A 101 10.12 -19.24 1.62
N SER A 102 10.94 -19.04 0.57
CA SER A 102 10.62 -19.41 -0.83
C SER A 102 9.51 -18.75 -1.66
N TRP A 103 8.95 -17.58 -1.32
CA TRP A 103 8.05 -16.88 -2.27
C TRP A 103 8.67 -15.59 -2.84
N ARG A 104 9.66 -15.74 -3.72
CA ARG A 104 9.92 -14.72 -4.73
C ARG A 104 8.96 -14.99 -5.88
N LEU A 105 7.96 -14.11 -6.07
CA LEU A 105 7.12 -14.17 -7.27
C LEU A 105 8.02 -14.18 -8.49
N ASN A 106 7.86 -15.18 -9.35
CA ASN A 106 8.55 -15.19 -10.63
C ASN A 106 7.94 -14.11 -11.54
N CYS A 107 8.61 -13.80 -12.65
CA CYS A 107 8.14 -12.75 -13.55
C CYS A 107 6.69 -12.96 -14.03
N LYS A 108 6.29 -14.21 -14.27
CA LYS A 108 4.94 -14.55 -14.74
C LYS A 108 3.89 -14.28 -13.67
N GLU A 109 4.10 -14.74 -12.44
CA GLU A 109 3.14 -14.52 -11.34
C GLU A 109 2.97 -13.03 -11.02
N ARG A 110 4.05 -12.25 -11.12
CA ARG A 110 4.00 -10.79 -11.03
C ARG A 110 3.13 -10.21 -12.14
N ASP A 111 3.39 -10.58 -13.39
CA ASP A 111 2.70 -9.99 -14.54
C ASP A 111 1.21 -10.39 -14.54
N GLU A 112 0.87 -11.59 -14.06
CA GLU A 112 -0.52 -12.04 -13.80
C GLU A 112 -1.19 -11.20 -12.70
N THR A 113 -0.49 -10.95 -11.59
CA THR A 113 -0.98 -10.08 -10.52
C THR A 113 -1.26 -8.67 -11.06
N HIS A 114 -0.32 -8.10 -11.84
CA HIS A 114 -0.49 -6.78 -12.45
C HIS A 114 -1.64 -6.73 -13.44
N PHE A 115 -1.89 -7.82 -14.17
CA PHE A 115 -3.02 -7.92 -15.08
C PHE A 115 -4.36 -7.92 -14.32
N VAL A 116 -4.46 -8.70 -13.24
CA VAL A 116 -5.67 -8.76 -12.39
C VAL A 116 -5.94 -7.40 -11.74
N GLU A 117 -4.90 -6.74 -11.24
CA GLU A 117 -4.99 -5.46 -10.53
C GLU A 117 -4.90 -4.24 -11.47
N MET A 118 -4.93 -4.42 -12.79
CA MET A 118 -4.63 -3.35 -13.76
C MET A 118 -5.52 -2.11 -13.59
N LYS A 119 -6.80 -2.29 -13.22
CA LYS A 119 -7.73 -1.18 -12.97
C LYS A 119 -7.33 -0.36 -11.75
N ASP A 120 -6.98 -1.04 -10.66
CA ASP A 120 -6.59 -0.40 -9.40
C ASP A 120 -5.19 0.21 -9.50
N ILE A 121 -4.29 -0.40 -10.29
CA ILE A 121 -3.01 0.19 -10.68
C ILE A 121 -3.23 1.48 -11.47
N LYS A 122 -4.18 1.51 -12.40
CA LYS A 122 -4.50 2.75 -13.12
C LYS A 122 -5.03 3.83 -12.17
N LEU A 123 -5.93 3.46 -11.25
CA LEU A 123 -6.44 4.36 -10.22
C LEU A 123 -5.31 4.91 -9.33
N LEU A 124 -4.32 4.09 -8.97
CA LEU A 124 -3.12 4.54 -8.27
C LEU A 124 -2.39 5.63 -9.06
N GLU A 125 -2.16 5.45 -10.37
CA GLU A 125 -1.47 6.46 -11.17
C GLU A 125 -2.25 7.78 -11.23
N ASP A 126 -3.57 7.71 -11.41
CA ASP A 126 -4.45 8.88 -11.44
C ASP A 126 -4.42 9.63 -10.09
N LEU A 127 -4.50 8.90 -8.97
CA LEU A 127 -4.38 9.46 -7.62
C LEU A 127 -2.98 10.04 -7.36
N MET A 128 -1.93 9.40 -7.87
CA MET A 128 -0.57 9.92 -7.72
C MET A 128 -0.37 11.22 -8.50
N GLN A 129 -0.99 11.38 -9.67
CA GLN A 129 -1.00 12.65 -10.37
C GLN A 129 -1.68 13.74 -9.53
N GLU A 130 -2.85 13.44 -8.97
CA GLU A 130 -3.58 14.34 -8.08
C GLU A 130 -2.75 14.74 -6.85
N PHE A 131 -2.22 13.74 -6.13
CA PHE A 131 -1.51 13.98 -4.88
C PHE A 131 -0.15 14.66 -5.09
N LYS A 132 0.57 14.36 -6.17
CA LYS A 132 1.82 15.09 -6.51
C LYS A 132 1.53 16.58 -6.68
N ALA A 133 0.52 16.92 -7.49
CA ALA A 133 0.15 18.32 -7.71
C ALA A 133 -0.30 19.02 -6.41
N LYS A 134 -1.11 18.35 -5.58
CA LYS A 134 -1.53 18.90 -4.28
C LYS A 134 -0.36 19.05 -3.30
N TRP A 135 0.58 18.10 -3.29
CA TRP A 135 1.75 18.15 -2.42
C TRP A 135 2.70 19.27 -2.82
N GLU A 136 2.94 19.47 -4.13
CA GLU A 136 3.74 20.59 -4.63
C GLU A 136 3.16 21.96 -4.28
N ALA A 137 1.83 22.07 -4.20
CA ALA A 137 1.13 23.29 -3.79
C ALA A 137 0.98 23.44 -2.27
N HIS A 138 1.28 22.39 -1.49
CA HIS A 138 1.11 22.38 -0.04
C HIS A 138 2.28 23.09 0.65
N THR A 139 1.97 23.95 1.62
CA THR A 139 2.98 24.74 2.37
C THR A 139 3.15 24.27 3.81
N GLY A 140 2.32 23.33 4.26
CA GLY A 140 2.38 22.76 5.60
C GLY A 140 3.32 21.57 5.70
N LYS A 141 3.28 20.91 6.85
CA LYS A 141 4.07 19.70 7.11
C LYS A 141 3.46 18.48 6.40
N PHE A 142 4.28 17.46 6.19
CA PHE A 142 3.88 16.21 5.55
C PHE A 142 2.74 15.52 6.30
N HIS A 143 2.78 15.51 7.63
CA HIS A 143 1.69 14.91 8.43
C HIS A 143 0.35 15.65 8.28
N GLU A 144 0.36 16.97 8.06
CA GLU A 144 -0.85 17.77 7.79
C GLU A 144 -1.41 17.39 6.42
N PHE A 145 -0.57 17.28 5.39
CA PHE A 145 -0.98 16.78 4.09
C PHE A 145 -1.63 15.39 4.17
N ILE A 146 -1.01 14.47 4.93
CA ILE A 146 -1.54 13.11 5.09
C ILE A 146 -2.93 13.14 5.73
N ASN A 147 -3.14 13.96 6.77
CA ASN A 147 -4.40 13.99 7.52
C ASN A 147 -5.50 14.80 6.86
N ASP A 148 -5.15 15.92 6.22
CA ASP A 148 -6.11 16.92 5.76
C ASP A 148 -6.43 16.77 4.26
N ILE A 149 -5.55 16.13 3.49
CA ILE A 149 -5.69 15.97 2.04
C ILE A 149 -5.77 14.49 1.64
N TRP A 150 -4.73 13.71 1.95
CA TRP A 150 -4.63 12.32 1.48
C TRP A 150 -5.69 11.42 2.11
N ARG A 151 -5.79 11.42 3.45
CA ARG A 151 -6.70 10.51 4.18
C ARG A 151 -8.18 10.74 3.85
N PRO A 152 -8.70 11.99 3.78
CA PRO A 152 -10.07 12.23 3.35
C PRO A 152 -10.33 11.74 1.94
N ARG A 153 -9.40 12.02 1.00
CA ARG A 153 -9.54 11.58 -0.40
C ARG A 153 -9.55 10.06 -0.50
N MET A 154 -8.65 9.36 0.19
CA MET A 154 -8.65 7.89 0.17
C MET A 154 -9.92 7.29 0.76
N LYS A 155 -10.49 7.91 1.80
CA LYS A 155 -11.78 7.46 2.36
C LYS A 155 -12.92 7.54 1.35
N GLU A 156 -12.95 8.58 0.51
CA GLU A 156 -13.93 8.70 -0.58
C GLU A 156 -13.73 7.59 -1.62
N VAL A 157 -12.50 7.42 -2.10
CA VAL A 157 -12.14 6.40 -3.10
C VAL A 157 -12.50 4.99 -2.61
N CYS A 158 -12.10 4.62 -1.39
CA CYS A 158 -12.41 3.31 -0.83
C CYS A 158 -13.93 3.13 -0.61
N GLY A 159 -14.66 4.22 -0.32
CA GLY A 159 -16.12 4.21 -0.27
C GLY A 159 -16.74 3.88 -1.62
N GLU A 160 -16.29 4.56 -2.68
CA GLU A 160 -16.73 4.33 -4.06
C GLU A 160 -16.46 2.88 -4.51
N ILE A 161 -15.26 2.35 -4.24
CA ILE A 161 -14.90 0.95 -4.54
C ILE A 161 -15.84 -0.01 -3.80
N SER A 162 -16.06 0.20 -2.51
CA SER A 162 -16.94 -0.67 -1.71
C SER A 162 -18.38 -0.69 -2.23
N ASP A 163 -18.88 0.44 -2.72
CA ASP A 163 -20.24 0.51 -3.25
C ASP A 163 -20.35 -0.15 -4.63
N ILE A 164 -19.31 -0.06 -5.47
CA ILE A 164 -19.20 -0.83 -6.71
C ILE A 164 -19.22 -2.33 -6.39
N ASP A 165 -18.41 -2.79 -5.45
CA ASP A 165 -18.33 -4.21 -5.08
C ASP A 165 -19.68 -4.75 -4.58
N LYS A 166 -20.38 -4.00 -3.72
CA LYS A 166 -21.74 -4.36 -3.29
C LYS A 166 -22.70 -4.45 -4.47
N SER A 167 -22.61 -3.52 -5.43
CA SER A 167 -23.47 -3.54 -6.62
C SER A 167 -23.18 -4.75 -7.52
N GLN A 168 -21.92 -5.15 -7.64
CA GLN A 168 -21.53 -6.35 -8.41
C GLN A 168 -21.99 -7.62 -7.71
N ILE A 169 -21.79 -7.73 -6.40
CA ILE A 169 -22.29 -8.85 -5.59
C ILE A 169 -23.81 -8.97 -5.74
N GLN A 170 -24.55 -7.86 -5.67
CA GLN A 170 -25.99 -7.88 -5.86
C GLN A 170 -26.38 -8.37 -7.26
N ARG A 171 -25.72 -7.88 -8.31
CA ARG A 171 -25.97 -8.35 -9.69
C ARG A 171 -25.70 -9.85 -9.86
N ILE A 172 -24.67 -10.38 -9.21
CA ILE A 172 -24.34 -11.81 -9.22
C ILE A 172 -25.46 -12.61 -8.53
N LYS A 173 -25.95 -12.13 -7.38
CA LYS A 173 -27.09 -12.72 -6.68
C LYS A 173 -28.38 -12.68 -7.51
N ASP A 174 -28.62 -11.59 -8.23
CA ASP A 174 -29.80 -11.43 -9.10
C ASP A 174 -29.79 -12.42 -10.29
N LEU A 175 -28.61 -12.90 -10.69
CA LEU A 175 -28.46 -13.98 -11.68
C LEU A 175 -28.72 -15.38 -11.10
N GLY A 176 -29.11 -15.48 -9.82
CA GLY A 176 -29.41 -16.74 -9.14
C GLY A 176 -28.18 -17.49 -8.63
N VAL A 177 -26.99 -16.86 -8.66
CA VAL A 177 -25.75 -17.46 -8.11
C VAL A 177 -25.76 -17.29 -6.59
N ASN A 178 -25.79 -18.42 -5.87
CA ASN A 178 -25.65 -18.42 -4.43
C ASN A 178 -24.17 -18.43 -4.04
N LEU A 179 -23.68 -17.34 -3.46
CA LEU A 179 -22.28 -17.20 -3.05
C LEU A 179 -21.97 -17.92 -1.72
N ASP A 180 -22.98 -18.42 -1.00
CA ASP A 180 -22.82 -19.09 0.30
C ASP A 180 -22.29 -20.54 0.18
N GLU A 181 -22.21 -21.11 -1.04
CA GLU A 181 -21.73 -22.48 -1.28
C GLU A 181 -20.19 -22.57 -1.45
N VAL A 182 -19.51 -21.45 -1.77
CA VAL A 182 -18.05 -21.42 -2.00
C VAL A 182 -17.25 -21.55 -0.69
N GLU A 183 -17.84 -21.23 0.47
CA GLU A 183 -17.18 -21.41 1.78
C GLU A 183 -17.15 -22.87 2.26
N LYS A 184 -17.88 -23.78 1.61
CA LYS A 184 -18.01 -25.18 2.08
C LYS A 184 -17.16 -26.20 1.31
N GLU A 185 -16.56 -25.84 0.17
CA GLU A 185 -15.77 -26.78 -0.64
C GLU A 185 -14.24 -26.67 -0.44
N GLY A 186 -13.77 -25.83 0.50
CA GLY A 186 -12.34 -25.69 0.83
C GLY A 186 -11.82 -26.57 1.98
N VAL A 187 -12.67 -27.40 2.60
CA VAL A 187 -12.27 -28.31 3.70
C VAL A 187 -12.83 -29.72 3.45
N SER A 188 -12.12 -30.48 2.62
CA SER A 188 -12.12 -31.95 2.50
C SER A 188 -10.90 -32.26 1.63
N ASP A 189 -9.84 -32.99 2.01
CA ASP A 189 -9.55 -33.92 3.11
C ASP A 189 -8.15 -33.64 3.69
#